data_AF-A0A442YLL7-F1
#
_entry.id   AF-A0A442YLL7-F1
#
_cell.length_a   1.000
_cell.length_b   1.000
_cell.length_c   1.000
_cell.angle_alpha   90.00
_cell.angle_beta   90.00
_cell.angle_gamma   90.00
#
_symmetry.space_group_name_H-M   'P 1'
#
loop_
_entity.id
_entity.type
_entity.pdbx_description
1 polymer ?
#
loop_
_entity_poly.entity_id
_entity_poly.type
_entity_poly.pdbx_seq_one_letter_code
_entity_poly.pdbx_strand_id
1 'polypeptide(L)'
;MSTIWLNPQYARIRDYGATVKGPKAIVRVEIEVSEPGALGFLLEELAQAKNELAAARQTPSKKAASRSEPPAIEREAMLSLPYYGGAK
;
A
#
# COMPACT_ATOMS: atom_id res chain seq x y z
N MET A 1 -4.72 4.43 -2.18
CA MET A 1 -5.50 3.31 -2.77
C MET A 1 -6.73 3.96 -3.32
N SER A 2 -6.72 4.27 -4.61
CA SER A 2 -7.79 4.97 -5.29
C SER A 2 -9.01 4.07 -5.43
N THR A 3 -10.18 4.61 -5.12
CA THR A 3 -11.49 3.96 -5.26
C THR A 3 -12.33 4.84 -6.18
N ILE A 4 -13.04 4.24 -7.13
CA ILE A 4 -13.95 4.96 -8.04
C ILE A 4 -15.36 4.77 -7.48
N TRP A 5 -16.06 5.85 -7.19
CA TRP A 5 -17.42 5.82 -6.67
C TRP A 5 -18.44 6.12 -7.74
N LEU A 6 -19.40 5.21 -7.90
CA LEU A 6 -20.51 5.37 -8.83
C LEU A 6 -21.76 5.76 -8.05
N ASN A 7 -22.37 6.89 -8.41
CA ASN A 7 -23.70 7.22 -7.92
C ASN A 7 -24.74 6.40 -8.70
N PRO A 8 -25.45 5.45 -8.07
CA PRO A 8 -26.37 4.54 -8.75
C PRO A 8 -27.56 5.24 -9.42
N GLN A 9 -27.84 6.50 -9.08
CA GLN A 9 -28.89 7.28 -9.71
C GLN A 9 -28.52 7.76 -11.12
N TYR A 10 -27.23 7.99 -11.38
CA TYR A 10 -26.74 8.65 -12.60
C TYR A 10 -25.71 7.84 -13.38
N ALA A 11 -25.18 6.77 -12.79
CA ALA A 11 -24.20 5.89 -13.42
C ALA A 11 -24.47 4.43 -13.05
N ARG A 12 -24.39 3.54 -14.06
CA ARG A 12 -24.48 2.09 -13.88
C ARG A 12 -23.40 1.37 -14.66
N ILE A 13 -22.91 0.26 -14.13
CA ILE A 13 -21.99 -0.63 -14.86
C ILE A 13 -22.84 -1.50 -15.79
N ARG A 14 -22.59 -1.39 -17.10
CA ARG A 14 -23.25 -2.22 -18.11
C ARG A 14 -22.52 -3.54 -18.33
N ASP A 15 -21.20 -3.47 -18.38
CA ASP A 15 -20.34 -4.63 -18.59
C ASP A 15 -19.02 -4.46 -17.84
N TYR A 16 -18.44 -5.58 -17.43
CA TYR A 16 -17.18 -5.65 -16.72
C TYR A 16 -16.36 -6.84 -17.21
N GLY A 17 -15.12 -6.56 -17.64
CA GLY A 17 -14.17 -7.58 -18.04
C GLY A 17 -12.80 -7.33 -17.45
N ALA A 18 -12.15 -8.38 -16.96
CA ALA A 18 -10.76 -8.34 -16.54
C ALA A 18 -9.98 -9.42 -17.30
N THR A 19 -8.81 -9.04 -17.82
CA THR A 19 -7.90 -9.98 -18.47
C THR A 19 -6.48 -9.68 -18.02
N VAL A 20 -5.75 -10.71 -17.62
CA VAL A 20 -4.34 -10.60 -17.25
C VAL A 20 -3.50 -11.03 -18.45
N LYS A 21 -2.57 -10.16 -18.88
CA LYS A 21 -1.59 -10.45 -19.93
C LYS A 21 -0.19 -10.24 -19.36
N GLY A 22 0.43 -11.34 -18.94
CA GLY A 22 1.74 -11.31 -18.27
C GLY A 22 1.69 -10.48 -16.98
N PRO A 23 2.59 -9.49 -16.79
CA PRO A 23 2.63 -8.67 -15.58
C PRO A 23 1.57 -7.54 -15.56
N LYS A 24 0.70 -7.45 -16.58
CA LYS A 24 -0.30 -6.38 -16.70
C LYS A 24 -1.71 -6.95 -16.57
N ALA A 25 -2.51 -6.31 -15.71
CA ALA A 25 -3.96 -6.50 -15.70
C ALA A 25 -4.62 -5.44 -16.59
N ILE A 26 -5.48 -5.88 -17.50
CA ILE A 26 -6.34 -5.03 -18.32
C ILE A 26 -7.75 -5.19 -17.78
N VAL A 27 -8.29 -4.10 -17.24
CA VAL A 27 -9.68 -4.05 -16.74
C VAL A 27 -10.45 -3.13 -17.67
N ARG A 28 -11.56 -3.62 -18.23
CA ARG A 28 -12.51 -2.88 -19.04
C ARG A 28 -13.81 -2.77 -18.28
N VAL A 29 -14.26 -1.55 -18.04
CA VAL A 29 -15.55 -1.27 -17.40
C VAL A 29 -16.35 -0.43 -18.39
N GLU A 30 -17.51 -0.93 -18.82
CA GLU A 30 -18.47 -0.14 -19.57
C GLU A 30 -19.44 0.49 -18.60
N ILE A 31 -19.39 1.81 -18.47
CA ILE A 31 -20.25 2.59 -17.58
C ILE A 31 -21.23 3.37 -18.45
N GLU A 32 -22.52 3.16 -18.20
CA GLU A 32 -23.58 3.97 -18.77
C GLU A 32 -23.87 5.12 -17.81
N VAL A 33 -23.83 6.35 -18.32
CA VAL A 33 -24.01 7.57 -17.54
C VAL A 33 -25.15 8.38 -18.16
N SER A 34 -26.12 8.79 -17.35
CA SER A 34 -27.31 9.52 -17.80
C SER A 34 -27.15 11.03 -17.71
N GLU A 35 -26.25 11.54 -16.86
CA GLU A 35 -26.06 12.96 -16.62
C GLU A 35 -24.61 13.41 -16.90
N PRO A 36 -24.39 14.56 -17.58
CA PRO A 36 -23.06 15.10 -17.81
C PRO A 36 -22.23 15.38 -16.55
N GLY A 37 -22.87 15.81 -15.45
CA GLY A 37 -22.18 16.08 -14.18
C GLY A 37 -21.53 14.84 -13.58
N ALA A 38 -22.25 13.71 -13.61
CA ALA A 38 -21.74 12.42 -13.14
C ALA A 38 -20.55 11.92 -13.99
N LEU A 39 -20.55 12.19 -15.30
CA LEU A 39 -19.40 11.89 -16.16
C LEU A 39 -18.16 12.71 -15.77
N GLY A 40 -18.35 14.00 -15.49
CA GLY A 40 -17.26 14.89 -15.07
C GLY A 40 -16.57 14.39 -13.80
N PHE A 41 -17.36 14.06 -12.77
CA PHE A 41 -16.85 13.50 -11.52
C PHE A 41 -16.05 12.21 -11.74
N LEU A 42 -16.56 11.29 -12.58
CA LEU A 42 -15.86 10.04 -12.89
C LEU A 42 -14.52 10.25 -13.58
N LEU A 43 -14.43 11.22 -14.49
CA LEU A 43 -13.19 11.55 -15.17
C LEU A 43 -12.14 12.12 -14.20
N GLU A 44 -12.59 12.90 -13.21
CA GLU A 44 -11.72 13.47 -12.19
C GLU A 44 -11.15 12.37 -11.25
N GLU A 45 -12.00 11.44 -10.80
CA GLU A 45 -11.55 10.28 -10.02
C GLU A 45 -10.56 9.39 -10.81
N LEU A 46 -10.82 9.17 -12.10
CA LEU A 46 -9.90 8.43 -12.98
C LEU A 46 -8.56 9.15 -13.17
N ALA A 47 -8.57 10.48 -13.27
CA ALA A 47 -7.36 11.28 -13.36
C ALA A 47 -6.53 11.18 -12.07
N GLN A 48 -7.19 11.22 -10.90
CA GLN A 48 -6.54 11.03 -9.61
C GLN A 48 -5.91 9.64 -9.50
N ALA A 49 -6.64 8.58 -9.87
CA ALA A 49 -6.12 7.22 -9.85
C ALA A 49 -4.88 7.05 -10.78
N LYS A 50 -4.90 7.67 -11.96
CA LYS A 50 -3.75 7.70 -12.88
C LYS A 50 -2.55 8.41 -12.26
N ASN A 51 -2.76 9.53 -11.58
CA ASN A 51 -1.69 10.29 -10.94
C ASN A 51 -1.08 9.53 -9.75
N GLU A 52 -1.89 8.87 -8.93
CA GLU A 52 -1.42 8.00 -7.85
C GLU A 52 -0.54 6.85 -8.40
N LEU A 53 -0.96 6.22 -9.50
CA LEU A 53 -0.17 5.18 -10.15
C LEU A 53 1.17 5.71 -10.66
N ALA A 54 1.18 6.91 -11.25
CA ALA A 54 2.40 7.55 -11.73
C ALA A 54 3.36 7.89 -10.57
N ALA A 55 2.84 8.42 -9.47
CA ALA A 55 3.62 8.71 -8.27
C ALA A 55 4.21 7.44 -7.63
N ALA A 56 3.43 6.36 -7.56
CA ALA A 56 3.89 5.07 -7.06
C ALA A 56 5.03 4.47 -7.91
N ARG A 57 5.00 4.66 -9.24
CA ARG A 57 6.10 4.24 -10.14
C ARG A 57 7.38 5.05 -9.95
N GLN A 58 7.27 6.31 -9.56
CA GLN A 58 8.41 7.21 -9.39
C GLN A 58 9.10 7.07 -8.03
N THR A 59 8.49 6.38 -7.07
CA THR A 59 9.10 6.20 -5.75
C THR A 59 10.10 5.05 -5.83
N PRO A 60 11.43 5.28 -5.84
CA PRO A 60 12.38 4.19 -5.72
C PRO A 60 12.12 3.50 -4.38
N SER A 61 11.97 2.17 -4.43
CA SER A 61 11.91 1.32 -3.25
C SER A 61 13.10 1.63 -2.34
N LYS A 62 12.89 2.41 -1.28
CA LYS A 62 13.81 2.57 -0.16
C LYS A 62 13.86 1.25 0.62
N LYS A 63 14.44 0.21 0.02
CA LYS A 63 14.80 -1.05 0.68
C LYS A 63 16.22 -1.41 0.29
N ALA A 64 17.17 -0.62 0.82
CA ALA A 64 18.56 -1.02 0.98
C ALA A 64 19.31 0.04 1.80
N ALA A 65 19.03 0.16 3.10
CA ALA A 65 19.95 0.80 4.06
C ALA A 65 19.46 0.64 5.50
N SER A 66 19.49 -0.57 6.03
CA SER A 66 19.74 -0.80 7.47
C SER A 66 20.03 -2.27 7.71
N ARG A 67 21.18 -2.74 7.19
CA ARG A 67 21.89 -3.81 7.89
C ARG A 67 22.53 -3.14 9.11
N SER A 68 21.71 -2.87 10.13
CA SER A 68 22.18 -2.44 11.44
C SER A 68 23.04 -3.58 11.98
N GLU A 69 24.32 -3.32 12.17
CA GLU A 69 25.17 -4.17 13.01
C GLU A 69 24.48 -4.38 14.35
N PRO A 70 24.52 -5.60 14.92
CA PRO A 70 23.99 -5.81 16.26
C PRO A 70 24.80 -4.93 17.23
N PRO A 71 24.15 -4.17 18.13
CA PRO A 71 24.87 -3.35 19.09
C PRO A 71 25.76 -4.25 19.95
N ALA A 72 27.00 -3.82 20.15
CA ALA A 72 27.95 -4.50 21.01
C ALA A 72 27.34 -4.64 22.42
N ILE A 73 27.12 -5.88 22.84
CA ILE A 73 26.72 -6.19 24.21
C ILE A 73 27.94 -5.92 25.08
N GLU A 74 27.98 -4.76 25.73
CA GLU A 74 28.92 -4.52 26.82
C GLU A 74 28.65 -5.59 27.89
N ARG A 75 29.63 -6.46 28.11
CA ARG A 75 29.58 -7.47 29.16
C ARG A 75 29.69 -6.74 30.49
N GLU A 76 28.55 -6.38 31.06
CA GLU A 76 28.44 -5.92 32.44
C GLU A 76 29.14 -6.94 33.33
N ALA A 77 30.14 -6.48 34.09
CA ALA A 77 30.92 -7.30 34.97
C ALA A 77 29.97 -8.08 35.88
N MET A 78 30.06 -9.42 35.85
CA MET A 78 29.38 -10.29 36.80
C MET A 78 29.76 -9.85 38.21
N LEU A 79 28.92 -9.03 38.83
CA LEU A 79 28.91 -8.79 40.26
C LEU A 79 28.64 -10.15 40.91
N SER A 80 29.71 -10.75 41.41
CA SER A 80 29.67 -12.03 42.11
C SER A 80 28.68 -11.94 43.27
N LEU A 81 27.81 -12.93 43.39
CA LEU A 81 26.95 -13.07 44.55
C LEU A 81 27.83 -13.39 45.78
N PRO A 82 27.64 -12.70 46.92
CA PRO A 82 28.41 -12.97 48.13
C PRO A 82 28.11 -14.37 48.67
N TYR A 83 29.17 -15.13 48.91
CA TYR A 83 29.16 -16.46 49.52
C TYR A 83 28.66 -16.37 50.97
N TYR A 84 27.43 -16.84 51.23
CA TYR A 84 26.95 -17.09 52.57
C TYR A 84 27.49 -18.45 53.03
N GLY A 85 28.52 -18.39 53.86
CA GLY A 85 29.25 -19.53 54.37
C GLY A 85 28.40 -20.50 55.19
N GLY A 86 28.93 -21.72 55.28
CA GLY A 86 28.42 -22.78 56.13
C GLY A 86 28.15 -22.32 57.56
N ALA A 87 26.98 -22.69 58.04
CA ALA A 87 26.70 -22.91 59.45
C ALA A 87 26.35 -24.38 59.62
N LYS A 88 26.91 -24.95 60.70
CA LYS A 88 26.87 -26.35 61.15
C LYS A 88 25.55 -27.09 60.98
#